data_AF-A0A4Q0AXV9-F1
#
_entry.id   AF-A0A4Q0AXV9-F1
#
_cell.length_a   1.000
_cell.length_b   1.000
_cell.length_c   1.000
_cell.angle_alpha   90.00
_cell.angle_beta   90.00
_cell.angle_gamma   90.00
#
_symmetry.space_group_name_H-M   'P 1'
#
loop_
_entity.id
_entity.type
_entity.pdbx_description
1 polymer ?
#
loop_
_entity_poly.entity_id
_entity_poly.type
_entity_poly.pdbx_seq_one_letter_code
_entity_poly.pdbx_strand_id
1 'polypeptide(L)'
;MLITISYKNMQLLLNHPLLAYKMERFDRLLAEHYLVCFEDRIKLFILKNPEERYLDLLQYGKDVLERMPQHYIAKYIGITPVSLSRIRRRIFSLPMQNKYAFNCIMIHQSISYLLLTE
;
A
#
# COMPACT_ATOMS: atom_id res chain seq x y z
N MET A 1 -17.56 9.44 8.02
CA MET A 1 -17.36 10.78 8.59
C MET A 1 -15.89 11.14 8.42
N LEU A 2 -15.58 12.17 7.64
CA LEU A 2 -14.19 12.64 7.48
C LEU A 2 -13.89 13.65 8.59
N ILE A 3 -12.84 13.42 9.38
CA ILE A 3 -12.37 14.38 10.38
C ILE A 3 -11.28 15.22 9.72
N THR A 4 -11.47 16.53 9.67
CA THR A 4 -10.51 17.47 9.09
C THR A 4 -9.92 18.36 10.17
N ILE A 5 -8.60 18.46 10.23
CA ILE A 5 -7.88 19.33 11.17
C ILE A 5 -7.02 20.30 10.34
N SER A 6 -7.21 21.60 10.56
CA SER A 6 -6.36 22.62 9.94
C SER A 6 -4.97 22.61 10.56
N TYR A 7 -3.94 22.97 9.78
CA TYR A 7 -2.57 23.12 10.26
C TYR A 7 -2.49 24.01 11.52
N LYS A 8 -3.25 25.11 11.57
CA LYS A 8 -3.27 25.99 12.75
C LYS A 8 -3.76 25.25 14.01
N ASN A 9 -4.82 24.45 13.88
CA ASN A 9 -5.36 23.67 14.99
C ASN A 9 -4.40 22.55 15.41
N MET A 10 -3.70 21.94 14.46
CA MET A 10 -2.65 20.96 14.75
C MET A 10 -1.54 21.56 15.61
N GLN A 11 -1.04 22.75 15.24
CA GLN A 11 -0.02 23.46 16.01
C GLN A 11 -0.51 23.87 17.40
N LEU A 12 -1.77 24.28 17.53
CA LEU A 12 -2.36 24.57 18.84
C LEU A 12 -2.44 23.34 19.74
N LEU A 13 -2.79 22.18 19.17
CA LEU A 13 -2.87 20.91 19.91
C LEU A 13 -1.50 20.45 20.41
N LEU A 14 -0.45 20.66 19.60
CA LEU A 14 0.94 20.34 19.96
C LEU A 14 1.48 21.24 21.08
N ASN A 15 1.08 22.51 21.12
CA ASN A 15 1.52 23.45 22.15
C ASN A 15 0.69 23.39 23.44
N HIS A 16 -0.39 22.62 23.47
CA HIS A 16 -1.29 22.56 24.62
C HIS A 16 -0.74 21.62 25.72
N PRO A 17 -0.62 22.07 26.99
CA PRO A 17 0.11 21.35 28.04
C PRO A 17 -0.43 19.95 28.37
N LEU A 18 -1.73 19.70 28.16
CA LEU A 18 -2.35 18.39 28.41
C LEU A 18 -2.37 17.47 27.18
N LEU A 19 -2.19 18.01 25.98
CA LEU A 19 -2.38 17.28 24.72
C LEU A 19 -1.07 17.06 23.95
N ALA A 20 -0.06 17.92 24.15
CA ALA A 20 1.24 17.89 23.51
C ALA A 20 1.82 16.47 23.42
N TYR A 21 1.97 15.80 24.57
CA TYR A 21 2.54 14.45 24.63
C TYR A 21 1.75 13.41 23.83
N LYS A 22 0.41 13.48 23.85
CA LYS A 22 -0.43 12.56 23.07
C LYS A 22 -0.31 12.83 21.58
N MET A 23 -0.28 14.10 21.19
CA MET A 23 -0.17 14.52 19.79
C MET A 23 1.20 14.18 19.21
N GLU A 24 2.29 14.44 19.93
CA GLU A 24 3.64 14.05 19.50
C GLU A 24 3.79 12.54 19.32
N ARG A 25 3.20 11.75 20.23
CA ARG A 25 3.18 10.29 20.07
C ARG A 25 2.38 9.87 18.83
N PHE A 26 1.21 10.46 18.62
CA PHE A 26 0.38 10.18 17.45
C PHE A 26 1.13 10.53 16.15
N ASP A 27 1.73 11.72 16.09
CA ASP A 27 2.47 12.20 14.93
C ASP A 27 3.70 11.33 14.64
N ARG A 28 4.43 10.91 15.68
CA ARG A 28 5.55 9.98 15.53
C ARG A 28 5.11 8.65 14.94
N LEU A 29 4.08 8.03 15.50
CA LEU A 29 3.57 6.74 15.00
C LEU A 29 3.06 6.86 13.56
N LEU A 30 2.38 7.97 13.24
CA LEU A 30 1.91 8.25 11.89
C LEU A 30 3.07 8.41 10.91
N ALA A 31 4.10 9.17 11.30
CA ALA A 31 5.29 9.39 10.48
C ALA A 31 6.08 8.10 10.26
N GLU A 32 6.30 7.30 11.31
CA GLU A 32 6.96 6.00 11.23
C GLU A 32 6.21 5.05 10.28
N HIS A 33 4.90 4.92 10.47
CA HIS A 33 4.08 4.07 9.60
C HIS A 33 4.13 4.54 8.14
N TYR A 34 4.01 5.85 7.90
CA TYR A 34 4.10 6.42 6.56
C TYR A 34 5.47 6.15 5.92
N LEU A 35 6.56 6.30 6.68
CA LEU A 35 7.92 6.05 6.21
C LEU A 35 8.11 4.59 5.79
N VAL A 36 7.67 3.64 6.62
CA VAL A 36 7.74 2.20 6.28
C VAL A 36 6.97 1.91 4.99
N CYS A 37 5.72 2.37 4.89
CA CYS A 37 4.91 2.17 3.68
C CYS A 37 5.53 2.83 2.43
N PHE A 38 6.18 3.98 2.60
CA PHE A 38 6.86 4.69 1.52
C PHE A 38 8.11 3.94 1.06
N GLU A 39 8.91 3.45 2.00
CA GLU A 39 10.10 2.64 1.71
C GLU A 39 9.74 1.35 0.99
N ASP A 40 8.73 0.62 1.47
CA ASP A 40 8.23 -0.59 0.81
C ASP A 40 7.76 -0.31 -0.61
N ARG A 41 7.05 0.80 -0.82
CA ARG A 41 6.64 1.24 -2.15
C ARG A 41 7.86 1.49 -3.04
N ILE A 42 8.86 2.22 -2.56
CA ILE A 42 10.08 2.47 -3.34
C ILE A 42 10.76 1.15 -3.70
N LYS A 43 10.94 0.25 -2.74
CA LYS A 43 11.52 -1.08 -2.97
C LYS A 43 10.78 -1.84 -4.06
N LEU A 44 9.44 -1.86 -4.03
CA LEU A 44 8.64 -2.48 -5.08
C LEU A 44 8.90 -1.86 -6.45
N PHE A 45 9.02 -0.53 -6.55
CA PHE A 45 9.30 0.15 -7.81
C PHE A 45 10.71 -0.12 -8.36
N ILE A 46 11.70 -0.31 -7.49
CA ILE A 46 13.08 -0.61 -7.88
C ILE A 46 13.23 -2.07 -8.27
N LEU A 47 12.65 -2.98 -7.48
CA LEU A 47 12.88 -4.42 -7.59
C LEU A 47 11.94 -5.12 -8.56
N LYS A 48 10.75 -4.57 -8.81
CA LYS A 48 9.70 -5.25 -9.58
C LYS A 48 9.30 -4.49 -10.82
N ASN A 49 9.08 -5.24 -11.89
CA ASN A 49 8.53 -4.70 -13.12
C ASN A 49 7.02 -4.35 -12.96
N PRO A 50 6.41 -3.58 -13.87
CA PRO A 50 5.00 -3.21 -13.75
C PRO A 50 4.01 -4.39 -13.75
N GLU A 51 4.33 -5.51 -14.38
CA GLU A 51 3.46 -6.69 -14.40
C GLU A 51 3.45 -7.39 -13.05
N GLU A 52 4.61 -7.59 -12.45
CA GLU A 52 4.77 -8.14 -11.09
C GLU A 52 4.04 -7.29 -10.05
N ARG A 53 4.14 -5.96 -10.14
CA ARG A 53 3.41 -5.06 -9.24
C ARG A 53 1.91 -5.13 -9.41
N TYR A 54 1.42 -5.37 -10.63
CA TYR A 54 -0.01 -5.62 -10.86
C TYR A 54 -0.45 -6.97 -10.29
N LEU A 55 0.39 -8.00 -10.38
CA LEU A 55 0.12 -9.32 -9.82
C LEU A 55 0.11 -9.29 -8.28
N ASP A 56 1.04 -8.59 -7.65
CA ASP A 56 1.00 -8.35 -6.20
C ASP A 56 -0.32 -7.66 -5.80
N LEU A 57 -0.75 -6.66 -6.57
CA LEU A 57 -1.99 -5.93 -6.31
C LEU A 57 -3.23 -6.83 -6.48
N LEU A 58 -3.20 -7.78 -7.42
CA LEU A 58 -4.24 -8.81 -7.54
C LEU A 58 -4.29 -9.75 -6.34
N GLN A 59 -3.14 -10.05 -5.74
CA GLN A 59 -3.03 -10.96 -4.60
C GLN A 59 -3.48 -10.31 -3.29
N TYR A 60 -3.02 -9.09 -3.00
CA TYR A 60 -3.24 -8.43 -1.70
C TYR A 60 -4.33 -7.36 -1.72
N GLY A 61 -4.74 -6.88 -2.90
CA GLY A 61 -5.60 -5.70 -3.07
C GLY A 61 -6.80 -5.91 -3.97
N LYS A 62 -7.32 -7.15 -4.07
CA LYS A 62 -8.43 -7.50 -4.96
C LYS A 62 -9.66 -6.58 -4.77
N ASP A 63 -10.05 -6.31 -3.54
CA ASP A 63 -11.18 -5.43 -3.22
C ASP A 63 -11.00 -3.99 -3.76
N VAL A 64 -9.75 -3.51 -3.76
CA VAL A 64 -9.40 -2.18 -4.27
C VAL A 64 -9.48 -2.17 -5.79
N LEU A 65 -9.02 -3.23 -6.45
CA LEU A 65 -9.06 -3.36 -7.90
C LEU A 65 -10.49 -3.42 -8.46
N GLU A 66 -11.42 -4.00 -7.72
CA GLU A 66 -12.83 -4.10 -8.12
C GLU A 66 -13.58 -2.77 -7.99
N ARG A 67 -13.20 -1.94 -7.00
CA ARG A 67 -13.89 -0.67 -6.70
C ARG A 67 -13.26 0.54 -7.39
N MET A 68 -11.98 0.47 -7.77
CA MET A 68 -11.26 1.60 -8.33
C MET A 68 -11.30 1.63 -9.87
N PRO A 69 -11.49 2.83 -10.47
CA PRO A 69 -11.28 3.03 -11.89
C PRO A 69 -9.85 2.67 -12.32
N GLN A 70 -9.72 2.04 -13.49
CA GLN A 70 -8.45 1.51 -13.99
C GLN A 70 -7.35 2.55 -14.18
N HIS A 71 -7.69 3.81 -14.45
CA HIS A 71 -6.69 4.87 -14.62
C HIS A 71 -6.00 5.23 -13.29
N TYR A 72 -6.68 5.12 -12.14
CA TYR A 72 -6.05 5.29 -10.83
C TYR A 72 -5.10 4.13 -10.51
N ILE A 73 -5.49 2.91 -10.85
CA ILE A 73 -4.64 1.71 -10.71
C ILE A 73 -3.39 1.85 -11.57
N ALA A 74 -3.52 2.34 -12.81
CA ALA A 74 -2.40 2.58 -13.70
C ALA A 74 -1.41 3.59 -13.10
N LYS A 75 -1.91 4.70 -12.55
CA LYS A 75 -1.09 5.72 -11.87
C LYS A 75 -0.42 5.17 -10.61
N TYR A 76 -1.12 4.34 -9.84
CA TYR A 76 -0.57 3.69 -8.65
C TYR A 76 0.61 2.77 -8.98
N ILE A 77 0.53 2.02 -10.08
CA ILE A 77 1.60 1.14 -10.58
C ILE A 77 2.65 1.94 -11.39
N GLY A 78 2.41 3.21 -11.70
CA GLY A 78 3.34 4.06 -12.44
C GLY A 78 3.45 3.69 -13.93
N ILE A 79 2.32 3.33 -14.55
CA ILE A 79 2.23 3.08 -16.00
C ILE A 79 1.04 3.81 -16.62
N THR A 80 1.01 3.88 -17.94
CA THR A 80 -0.15 4.44 -18.65
C THR A 80 -1.36 3.50 -18.57
N PRO A 81 -2.60 4.02 -18.60
CA PRO A 81 -3.80 3.19 -18.63
C PRO A 81 -3.82 2.21 -19.81
N VAL A 82 -3.25 2.60 -20.96
CA VAL A 82 -3.10 1.74 -22.14
C VAL A 82 -2.18 0.56 -21.85
N SER A 83 -1.03 0.80 -21.21
CA SER A 83 -0.10 -0.26 -20.79
C SER A 83 -0.76 -1.22 -19.79
N LEU A 84 -1.52 -0.69 -18.82
CA LEU A 84 -2.26 -1.52 -17.86
C LEU A 84 -3.29 -2.41 -18.56
N SER A 85 -4.03 -1.88 -19.52
CA SER A 85 -5.00 -2.66 -20.30
C SER A 85 -4.34 -3.83 -21.05
N ARG A 86 -3.15 -3.61 -21.63
CA ARG A 86 -2.37 -4.67 -22.30
C ARG A 86 -1.92 -5.75 -21.31
N ILE A 87 -1.39 -5.37 -20.16
CA ILE A 87 -0.95 -6.30 -19.10
C ILE A 87 -2.13 -7.15 -18.63
N ARG A 88 -3.28 -6.54 -18.35
CA ARG A 88 -4.49 -7.25 -17.97
C ARG A 88 -4.91 -8.27 -19.02
N ARG A 89 -4.97 -7.86 -20.29
CA ARG A 89 -5.35 -8.78 -21.38
C ARG A 89 -4.42 -9.99 -21.42
N ARG A 90 -3.09 -9.78 -21.32
CA ARG A 90 -2.11 -10.89 -21.28
C ARG A 90 -2.38 -11.86 -20.13
N ILE A 91 -2.60 -11.34 -18.93
CA ILE A 91 -2.83 -12.16 -17.72
C ILE A 91 -4.14 -12.95 -17.83
N PHE A 92 -5.21 -12.33 -18.32
CA PHE A 92 -6.51 -13.01 -18.48
C PHE A 92 -6.61 -13.91 -19.72
N SER A 93 -5.75 -13.73 -20.73
CA SER A 93 -5.72 -14.57 -21.94
C SER A 93 -4.89 -15.85 -21.80
N LEU A 94 -4.06 -15.95 -20.76
CA LEU A 94 -3.27 -17.15 -20.50
C LEU A 94 -4.14 -18.21 -19.82
N PRO A 95 -4.15 -19.47 -20.28
CA PRO A 95 -4.82 -20.55 -19.56
C PRO A 95 -4.19 -20.66 -18.18
N MET A 96 -5.02 -20.52 -17.14
CA MET A 96 -4.64 -20.49 -15.73
C MET A 96 -3.68 -21.65 -15.38
N GLN A 97 -2.38 -21.38 -15.39
CA GLN A 97 -1.37 -22.27 -14.80
C GLN A 97 -0.71 -21.57 -13.63
N ASN A 98 -1.33 -21.75 -12.47
CA ASN A 98 -0.69 -22.43 -11.34
C ASN A 98 0.73 -21.97 -10.94
N LYS A 99 1.00 -20.65 -10.95
CA LYS A 99 2.27 -20.10 -10.43
C LYS A 99 2.11 -19.03 -9.35
N TYR A 100 0.91 -18.46 -9.19
CA TYR A 100 0.66 -17.37 -8.23
C TYR A 100 0.01 -17.82 -6.90
N ALA A 101 -0.47 -19.06 -6.83
CA ALA A 101 -0.93 -19.65 -5.56
C ALA A 101 0.23 -19.96 -4.59
N PHE A 102 1.47 -20.08 -5.09
CA PHE A 102 2.63 -20.45 -4.28
C PHE A 102 3.21 -19.29 -3.43
N ASN A 103 2.90 -18.03 -3.76
CA ASN A 103 3.26 -16.89 -2.90
C ASN A 103 2.19 -16.54 -1.86
N CYS A 104 1.07 -17.28 -1.83
CA CYS A 104 0.00 -17.06 -0.85
C CYS A 104 0.35 -17.60 0.55
N ILE A 105 1.39 -18.44 0.66
CA ILE A 105 1.84 -19.03 1.93
C ILE A 105 3.05 -18.27 2.51
N MET A 106 3.88 -17.64 1.67
CA MET A 106 5.20 -17.15 2.09
C MET A 106 5.22 -15.74 2.73
N ILE A 107 4.18 -14.90 2.57
CA ILE A 107 4.15 -13.57 3.24
C ILE A 107 3.22 -13.57 4.47
N HIS A 108 2.25 -14.48 4.54
CA HIS A 108 1.43 -14.63 5.74
C HIS A 108 2.24 -15.20 6.91
N GLN A 109 3.33 -15.94 6.66
CA GLN A 109 4.25 -16.39 7.71
C GLN A 109 5.22 -15.28 8.15
N SER A 110 5.69 -14.40 7.25
CA SER A 110 6.68 -13.37 7.60
C SER A 110 6.15 -12.27 8.52
N ILE A 111 4.84 -11.97 8.49
CA ILE A 111 4.23 -10.95 9.36
C ILE A 111 3.89 -11.52 10.75
N SER A 112 3.65 -12.83 10.88
CA SER A 112 3.50 -13.47 12.19
C SER A 112 4.82 -13.55 12.99
N TYR A 113 5.97 -13.64 12.32
CA TYR A 113 7.27 -13.66 13.02
C TYR A 113 7.70 -12.31 13.61
N LEU A 114 7.12 -11.18 13.16
CA LEU A 114 7.46 -9.85 13.67
C LEU A 114 6.51 -9.33 14.78
N LEU A 115 5.47 -10.10 15.13
CA LEU A 115 4.49 -9.77 16.20
C LEU A 115 4.54 -10.77 17.38
N LEU A 116 5.55 -11.64 17.46
CA LEU A 116 5.76 -12.62 18.55
C LEU A 116 7.17 -12.56 19.16
N THR A 117 7.80 -11.38 19.13
CA THR A 117 8.94 -11.05 19.99
C THR A 117 8.71 -9.71 20.69
N GLU A 118 7.63 -9.65 21.47
CA GLU A 118 7.58 -9.02 22.80
C GLU A 118 6.75 -9.92 23.72
#